data_AF-A0A1I0I1N1-F1
#
_entry.id   AF-A0A1I0I1N1-F1
#
_cell.length_a   1.000
_cell.length_b   1.000
_cell.length_c   1.000
_cell.angle_alpha   90.00
_cell.angle_beta   90.00
_cell.angle_gamma   90.00
#
_symmetry.space_group_name_H-M   'P 1'
#
loop_
_entity.id
_entity.type
_entity.pdbx_description
1 polymer ?
#
loop_
_entity_poly.entity_id
_entity_poly.type
_entity_poly.pdbx_seq_one_letter_code
_entity_poly.pdbx_strand_id
1 'polypeptide(L)'
;MRTIPIPVDTSKLVITCVKAPKPRLVNKDTGEIKTDKNGNTVYEITVSVEDEFGRIELVKIGTSGEPPIAAGQQVNPTGLVGYVWEIAGRWGISYRAAALLPVDTEPLRV
;
A
#
# COMPACT_ATOMS: atom_id res chain seq x y z
N MET A 1 9.47 -17.99 -13.14
CA MET A 1 8.00 -18.01 -13.08
C MET A 1 7.50 -16.60 -13.36
N ARG A 2 6.60 -16.38 -14.33
CA ARG A 2 5.94 -15.07 -14.45
C ARG A 2 4.87 -15.01 -13.36
N THR A 3 5.05 -14.16 -12.35
CA THR A 3 4.02 -13.93 -11.33
C THR A 3 2.91 -13.10 -11.95
N ILE A 4 1.73 -13.71 -12.11
CA ILE A 4 0.53 -12.99 -12.55
C ILE A 4 0.03 -12.17 -11.34
N PRO A 5 -0.10 -10.84 -11.45
CA PRO A 5 -0.67 -10.03 -10.37
C PRO A 5 -2.13 -10.43 -10.13
N ILE A 6 -2.52 -10.47 -8.86
CA ILE A 6 -3.91 -10.73 -8.43
C ILE A 6 -4.58 -9.36 -8.26
N PRO A 7 -5.53 -8.96 -9.13
CA PRO A 7 -6.29 -7.73 -8.93
C PRO A 7 -7.06 -7.81 -7.61
N VAL A 8 -7.03 -6.72 -6.83
CA VAL A 8 -7.78 -6.62 -5.58
C VAL A 8 -9.02 -5.76 -5.83
N ASP A 9 -10.20 -6.30 -5.51
CA ASP A 9 -11.43 -5.52 -5.50
C ASP A 9 -11.49 -4.65 -4.25
N THR A 10 -11.26 -3.35 -4.43
CA THR A 10 -11.28 -2.38 -3.33
C THR A 10 -12.66 -1.84 -3.02
N SER A 11 -13.70 -2.18 -3.80
CA SER A 11 -15.07 -1.67 -3.59
C SER A 11 -15.72 -2.18 -2.30
N LYS A 12 -15.19 -3.29 -1.77
CA LYS A 12 -15.65 -3.96 -0.54
C LYS A 12 -14.73 -3.73 0.66
N LEU A 13 -13.75 -2.82 0.53
CA LEU A 13 -12.71 -2.59 1.52
C LEU A 13 -12.72 -1.15 2.01
N VAL A 14 -12.66 -0.95 3.32
CA VAL A 14 -12.31 0.34 3.92
C VAL A 14 -10.83 0.33 4.25
N ILE A 15 -10.07 1.24 3.65
CA ILE A 15 -8.61 1.28 3.79
C ILE A 15 -8.22 2.61 4.45
N THR A 16 -7.56 2.53 5.60
CA THR A 16 -7.13 3.72 6.36
C THR A 16 -5.63 3.73 6.51
N CYS A 17 -5.00 4.86 6.21
CA CYS A 17 -3.57 5.08 6.42
C CYS A 17 -3.27 5.13 7.92
N VAL A 18 -2.46 4.19 8.43
CA VAL A 18 -2.18 4.08 9.88
C VAL A 18 -0.98 4.93 10.28
N LYS A 19 -0.01 5.09 9.37
CA LYS A 19 1.22 5.87 9.59
C LYS A 19 1.55 6.66 8.33
N ALA A 20 2.20 7.80 8.51
CA ALA A 20 2.71 8.60 7.40
C ALA A 20 3.53 7.72 6.41
N PRO A 21 3.37 7.91 5.09
CA PRO A 21 4.18 7.23 4.08
C PRO A 21 5.67 7.34 4.36
N LYS A 22 6.42 6.27 4.10
CA LYS A 22 7.88 6.28 4.25
C LYS A 22 8.57 5.71 3.02
N PRO A 23 9.75 6.23 2.62
CA PRO A 23 10.59 5.57 1.65
C PRO A 23 10.85 4.12 2.07
N ARG A 24 10.63 3.20 1.15
CA ARG A 24 10.87 1.78 1.39
C ARG A 24 12.36 1.52 1.35
N LEU A 25 12.90 0.94 2.41
CA LEU A 25 14.30 0.53 2.45
C LEU A 25 14.49 -0.84 1.79
N VAL A 26 15.53 -0.96 0.96
CA VAL A 26 16.04 -2.25 0.48
C VAL A 26 16.85 -2.92 1.58
N ASN A 27 17.67 -2.14 2.26
CA ASN A 27 18.50 -2.58 3.37
C ASN A 27 18.30 -1.61 4.55
N LYS A 28 17.90 -2.16 5.70
CA LYS A 28 17.63 -1.36 6.91
C LYS A 28 18.89 -0.87 7.60
N ASP A 29 20.01 -1.58 7.45
CA ASP A 29 21.27 -1.26 8.10
C ASP A 29 21.99 -0.12 7.38
N THR A 30 21.92 -0.10 6.04
CA THR A 30 22.55 0.95 5.21
C THR A 30 21.64 2.15 4.94
N GLY A 31 20.32 1.98 5.11
CA GLY A 31 19.34 3.00 4.75
C GLY A 31 19.12 3.15 3.24
N GLU A 32 19.59 2.19 2.44
CA GLU A 32 19.41 2.20 0.99
C GLU A 32 17.93 2.22 0.61
N ILE A 33 17.52 3.25 -0.13
CA ILE A 33 16.13 3.46 -0.55
C ILE A 33 15.85 2.69 -1.83
N LYS A 34 14.70 2.02 -1.88
CA LYS A 34 14.22 1.32 -3.06
C LYS A 34 13.75 2.33 -4.11
N THR A 35 14.26 2.19 -5.33
CA THR A 35 13.76 2.91 -6.50
C THR A 35 13.05 1.96 -7.47
N ASP A 36 12.17 2.52 -8.30
CA ASP A 36 11.58 1.80 -9.43
C ASP A 36 12.47 1.87 -10.68
N LYS A 37 11.99 1.29 -11.79
CA LYS A 37 12.74 1.23 -13.05
C LYS A 37 13.03 2.61 -13.67
N ASN A 38 12.28 3.64 -13.27
CA ASN A 38 12.42 5.00 -13.75
C ASN A 38 13.23 5.86 -12.75
N GLY A 39 13.74 5.27 -11.66
CA GLY A 39 14.50 5.97 -10.63
C GLY A 39 13.65 6.65 -9.56
N ASN A 40 12.31 6.52 -9.58
CA ASN A 40 11.48 7.12 -8.55
C ASN A 40 11.58 6.33 -7.23
N THR A 41 11.62 7.03 -6.11
CA THR A 41 11.53 6.42 -4.78
C THR A 41 10.24 5.61 -4.65
N VAL A 42 10.34 4.37 -4.17
CA VAL A 42 9.20 3.56 -3.78
C VAL A 42 8.88 3.84 -2.32
N TYR A 43 7.64 4.20 -2.04
CA TYR A 43 7.13 4.38 -0.69
C TYR A 43 6.41 3.11 -0.23
N GLU A 44 6.46 2.85 1.07
CA GLU A 44 5.66 1.84 1.76
C GLU A 44 4.71 2.53 2.75
N ILE A 45 3.44 2.16 2.65
CA ILE A 45 2.36 2.73 3.46
C ILE A 45 1.78 1.59 4.29
N THR A 46 1.73 1.78 5.61
CA THR A 46 1.02 0.84 6.50
C THR A 46 -0.43 1.28 6.60
N VAL A 47 -1.35 0.41 6.21
CA VAL A 47 -2.79 0.64 6.22
C VAL A 47 -3.49 -0.40 7.09
N SER A 48 -4.63 -0.03 7.66
CA SER A 48 -5.65 -0.99 8.08
C SER A 48 -6.59 -1.23 6.92
N VAL A 49 -6.99 -2.48 6.72
CA VAL A 49 -7.97 -2.89 5.71
C VAL A 49 -9.09 -3.59 6.46
N GLU A 50 -10.30 -3.05 6.37
CA GLU A 50 -11.51 -3.65 6.91
C GLU A 50 -12.35 -4.22 5.76
N ASP A 51 -12.81 -5.46 5.90
CA ASP A 51 -13.70 -6.12 4.93
C ASP A 51 -15.19 -5.91 5.27
N GLU A 52 -16.08 -6.37 4.37
CA GLU A 52 -17.54 -6.28 4.54
C GLU A 52 -18.09 -7.05 5.76
N PHE A 53 -17.27 -7.89 6.40
CA PHE A 53 -17.61 -8.65 7.60
C PHE A 53 -17.00 -8.05 8.89
N GLY A 54 -16.37 -6.87 8.79
CA GLY A 54 -15.74 -6.18 9.92
C GLY A 54 -14.40 -6.78 10.35
N ARG A 55 -13.77 -7.64 9.53
CA ARG A 55 -12.43 -8.14 9.82
C ARG A 55 -11.41 -7.10 9.41
N ILE A 56 -10.47 -6.84 10.32
CA ILE A 56 -9.43 -5.82 10.13
C ILE A 56 -8.06 -6.48 10.07
N GLU A 57 -7.29 -6.15 9.02
CA GLU A 57 -5.92 -6.58 8.84
C GLU A 57 -4.98 -5.38 8.66
N LEU A 58 -3.75 -5.48 9.17
CA LEU A 58 -2.70 -4.50 8.90
C LEU A 58 -1.86 -4.93 7.71
N VAL A 59 -1.84 -4.10 6.68
CA VAL A 59 -1.21 -4.41 5.40
C VAL A 59 -0.22 -3.32 5.02
N LYS A 60 0.83 -3.71 4.29
CA LYS A 60 1.78 -2.78 3.66
C LYS A 60 1.51 -2.71 2.16
N ILE A 61 1.28 -1.51 1.67
CA ILE A 61 1.10 -1.24 0.23
C ILE A 61 2.29 -0.42 -0.26
N GLY A 62 2.91 -0.89 -1.34
CA GLY A 62 3.94 -0.14 -2.05
C GLY A 62 3.37 0.75 -3.15
N THR A 63 3.92 1.96 -3.33
CA THR A 63 3.65 2.82 -4.49
C THR A 63 4.93 3.53 -4.94
N SER A 64 5.00 3.94 -6.21
CA SER A 64 6.08 4.81 -6.68
C SER A 64 5.72 6.26 -6.39
N GLY A 65 6.69 7.06 -5.94
CA GLY A 65 6.47 8.44 -5.50
C GLY A 65 5.81 8.53 -4.13
N GLU A 66 5.91 9.71 -3.50
CA GLU A 66 5.24 9.97 -2.23
C GLU A 66 3.75 10.20 -2.47
N PRO A 67 2.84 9.39 -1.88
CA PRO A 67 1.42 9.61 -2.03
C PRO A 67 0.96 10.81 -1.17
N PRO A 68 -0.03 11.59 -1.62
CA PRO A 68 -0.54 12.76 -0.91
C PRO A 68 -1.52 12.35 0.21
N ILE A 69 -1.09 11.52 1.15
CA ILE A 69 -1.90 10.98 2.26
C ILE A 69 -1.18 11.13 3.60
N ALA A 70 -1.95 11.27 4.67
CA ALA A 70 -1.50 11.36 6.05
C ALA A 70 -2.10 10.24 6.91
N ALA A 71 -1.52 10.00 8.09
CA ALA A 71 -2.07 9.07 9.05
C ALA A 71 -3.49 9.47 9.47
N GLY A 72 -4.38 8.48 9.62
CA GLY A 72 -5.80 8.65 9.92
C GLY A 72 -6.70 8.86 8.70
N GLN A 73 -6.14 9.19 7.52
CA GLN A 73 -6.97 9.37 6.33
C GLN A 73 -7.42 8.03 5.73
N GLN A 74 -8.69 7.95 5.35
CA GLN A 74 -9.17 6.89 4.47
C GLN A 74 -8.58 7.12 3.07
N VAL A 75 -8.20 6.03 2.40
CA VAL A 75 -7.51 6.07 1.12
C VAL A 75 -8.20 5.21 0.07
N ASN A 76 -8.19 5.69 -1.17
CA ASN A 76 -8.59 4.97 -2.37
C ASN A 76 -7.34 4.56 -3.16
N PRO A 77 -6.96 3.27 -3.17
CA PRO A 77 -5.91 2.77 -4.04
C PRO A 77 -6.39 2.70 -5.49
N THR A 78 -5.51 3.03 -6.43
CA THR A 78 -5.72 2.76 -7.86
C THR A 78 -4.81 1.64 -8.32
N GLY A 79 -5.34 0.70 -9.11
CA GLY A 79 -4.57 -0.42 -9.63
C GLY A 79 -3.95 -1.30 -8.55
N LEU A 80 -4.65 -1.53 -7.43
CA LEU A 80 -4.17 -2.39 -6.34
C LEU A 80 -4.07 -3.84 -6.82
N VAL A 81 -2.88 -4.40 -6.68
CA VAL A 81 -2.57 -5.79 -7.04
C VAL A 81 -1.78 -6.47 -5.94
N GLY A 82 -2.05 -7.76 -5.76
CA GLY A 82 -1.25 -8.67 -4.94
C GLY A 82 -0.24 -9.46 -5.79
N TYR A 83 0.96 -9.66 -5.25
CA TYR A 83 1.96 -10.57 -5.80
C TYR A 83 2.31 -11.63 -4.77
N VAL A 84 2.10 -12.90 -5.13
CA VAL A 84 2.58 -14.04 -4.34
C VAL A 84 4.10 -14.09 -4.45
N TRP A 85 4.75 -14.29 -3.32
CA TRP A 85 6.19 -14.51 -3.24
C TRP A 85 6.50 -15.69 -2.33
N GLU A 86 7.64 -16.33 -2.59
CA GLU A 86 8.24 -17.34 -1.74
C GLU A 86 9.75 -17.07 -1.67
N ILE A 87 10.30 -17.02 -0.46
CA ILE A 87 11.73 -16.82 -0.19
C ILE A 87 12.11 -17.71 0.98
N ALA A 88 13.06 -18.63 0.77
CA ALA A 88 13.62 -19.50 1.81
C ALA A 88 12.53 -20.20 2.67
N GLY A 89 11.51 -20.77 2.02
CA GLY A 89 10.41 -21.49 2.67
C GLY A 89 9.36 -20.60 3.36
N ARG A 90 9.53 -19.28 3.35
CA ARG A 90 8.49 -18.32 3.72
C ARG A 90 7.73 -17.89 2.49
N TRP A 91 6.43 -17.70 2.61
CA TRP A 91 5.61 -17.20 1.53
C TRP A 91 4.64 -16.13 2.03
N GLY A 92 4.08 -15.37 1.09
CA GLY A 92 3.06 -14.40 1.40
C GLY A 92 2.59 -13.65 0.16
N ILE A 93 1.78 -12.62 0.39
CA ILE A 93 1.32 -11.69 -0.63
C ILE A 93 1.90 -10.32 -0.32
N SER A 94 2.48 -9.69 -1.34
CA SER A 94 2.87 -8.28 -1.27
C SER A 94 1.92 -7.44 -2.11
N TYR A 95 1.56 -6.27 -1.61
CA TYR A 95 0.59 -5.41 -2.27
C TYR A 95 1.27 -4.19 -2.88
N ARG A 96 0.85 -3.84 -4.09
CA ARG A 96 1.30 -2.62 -4.79
C ARG A 96 0.09 -1.92 -5.41
N ALA A 97 0.07 -0.60 -5.29
CA ALA A 97 -0.87 0.25 -6.00
C ALA A 97 -0.12 1.11 -7.02
N ALA A 98 -0.82 1.59 -8.04
CA ALA A 98 -0.32 2.62 -8.95
C ALA A 98 -0.31 4.00 -8.27
N ALA A 99 -1.34 4.30 -7.49
CA ALA A 99 -1.40 5.46 -6.60
C ALA A 99 -2.28 5.17 -5.37
N LEU A 100 -2.06 5.94 -4.29
CA LEU A 100 -2.89 5.96 -3.10
C LEU A 100 -3.36 7.41 -2.90
N LEU A 101 -4.66 7.64 -3.01
CA LEU A 101 -5.25 8.97 -2.91
C LEU A 101 -6.12 9.04 -1.65
N PRO A 102 -6.23 10.21 -0.98
CA PRO A 102 -7.26 10.39 0.04
C PRO A 102 -8.64 10.11 -0.56
N VAL A 103 -9.54 9.55 0.24
CA VAL A 103 -10.97 9.68 -0.06
C VAL A 103 -11.32 11.15 0.11
N ASP A 104 -11.92 11.77 -0.90
CA ASP A 104 -12.45 13.13 -0.80
C ASP A 104 -13.47 13.15 0.34
N THR A 105 -13.02 13.62 1.50
CA THR A 105 -13.87 13.91 2.63
C THR A 105 -14.25 15.37 2.43
N GLU A 106 -15.43 15.60 1.83
CA GLU A 106 -16.04 16.92 1.93
C GLU A 106 -16.10 17.26 3.43
N PRO A 107 -15.46 18.36 3.88
CA PRO A 107 -15.44 18.67 5.29
C PRO A 107 -16.89 18.88 5.73
N LEU A 108 -17.29 18.20 6.82
CA LEU A 108 -18.53 18.51 7.53
C LEU A 108 -18.54 20.02 7.79
N ARG A 109 -19.37 20.75 7.04
CA ARG A 109 -19.65 22.16 7.33
C ARG A 109 -20.45 22.17 8.64
N VAL A 110 -19.78 22.51 9.73
CA VAL A 110 -20.40 22.84 11.02
C VAL A 110 -20.49 24.36 11.12
#